data_AF-A0A7C6KMN2-F1
#
_entry.id   AF-A0A7C6KMN2-F1
#
_cell.length_a   1.000
_cell.length_b   1.000
_cell.length_c   1.000
_cell.angle_alpha   90.00
_cell.angle_beta   90.00
_cell.angle_gamma   90.00
#
_symmetry.space_group_name_H-M   'P 1'
#
loop_
_entity.id
_entity.type
_entity.pdbx_description
1 polymer ?
#
loop_
_entity_poly.entity_id
_entity_poly.type
_entity_poly.pdbx_seq_one_letter_code
_entity_poly.pdbx_strand_id
1 'polypeptide(L)'
;MILLVVGALAGILLGFADFRILVLTTQKALGKDRERAIALIRLSAAARLLGAFIALYAGVMILGGTPFMLMAVAFIATRSIMLIVSAKKARRGSMR
;
A
#
# COMPACT_ATOMS: atom_id res chain seq x y z
N MET A 1 4.63 25.64 -0.46
CA MET A 1 4.86 24.84 -1.69
C MET A 1 5.67 23.58 -1.42
N ILE A 2 6.85 23.66 -0.77
CA ILE A 2 7.71 22.50 -0.48
C ILE A 2 7.00 21.38 0.30
N LEU A 3 6.30 21.71 1.40
CA LEU A 3 5.58 20.71 2.19
C LEU A 3 4.49 19.96 1.41
N LEU A 4 3.84 20.61 0.44
CA LEU A 4 2.83 19.98 -0.41
C LEU A 4 3.47 18.91 -1.32
N VAL A 5 4.64 19.23 -1.89
CA VAL A 5 5.43 18.28 -2.69
C VAL A 5 5.92 17.12 -1.83
N VAL A 6 6.43 17.42 -0.62
CA VAL A 6 6.86 16.40 0.35
C VAL A 6 5.71 15.47 0.72
N GLY A 7 4.52 16.02 1.04
CA GLY A 7 3.33 15.24 1.34
C GLY A 7 2.93 14.32 0.18
N ALA A 8 2.85 14.86 -1.04
CA ALA A 8 2.52 14.06 -2.22
C ALA A 8 3.53 12.92 -2.45
N LEU A 9 4.83 13.20 -2.40
CA LEU A 9 5.89 12.20 -2.57
C LEU A 9 5.85 11.14 -1.47
N ALA A 10 5.67 11.54 -0.21
CA ALA A 10 5.54 10.61 0.91
C ALA A 10 4.34 9.68 0.73
N GLY A 11 3.20 10.21 0.26
CA GLY A 11 2.00 9.44 -0.04
C GLY A 11 2.23 8.41 -1.16
N ILE A 12 2.88 8.82 -2.25
CA ILE A 12 3.25 7.91 -3.36
C ILE A 12 4.16 6.79 -2.87
N LEU A 13 5.21 7.12 -2.13
CA LEU A 13 6.16 6.15 -1.60
C LEU A 13 5.50 5.17 -0.64
N LEU A 14 4.64 5.66 0.27
CA LEU A 14 3.88 4.82 1.18
C LEU A 14 2.92 3.88 0.43
N GLY A 15 2.25 4.40 -0.60
CA GLY A 15 1.31 3.61 -1.42
C GLY A 15 2.02 2.52 -2.20
N PHE A 16 3.19 2.83 -2.76
CA PHE A 16 4.05 1.84 -3.43
C PHE A 16 4.58 0.78 -2.45
N ALA A 17 5.05 1.20 -1.28
CA ALA A 17 5.57 0.28 -0.26
C ALA A 17 4.49 -0.69 0.24
N ASP A 18 3.29 -0.19 0.58
CA ASP A 18 2.16 -1.04 1.00
C ASP A 18 1.79 -2.05 -0.10
N PHE A 19 1.71 -1.60 -1.35
CA PHE A 19 1.40 -2.47 -2.47
C PHE A 19 2.49 -3.53 -2.70
N ARG A 20 3.77 -3.16 -2.57
CA ARG A 20 4.89 -4.12 -2.70
C ARG A 20 4.85 -5.18 -1.61
N ILE A 21 4.57 -4.80 -0.36
CA ILE A 21 4.40 -5.76 0.74
C ILE A 21 3.25 -6.71 0.42
N LEU A 22 2.11 -6.21 -0.06
CA LEU A 22 0.98 -7.04 -0.47
C LEU A 22 1.42 -8.09 -1.51
N VAL A 23 2.08 -7.68 -2.59
CA VAL A 23 2.52 -8.60 -3.66
C VAL A 23 3.49 -9.65 -3.11
N LEU A 24 4.48 -9.23 -2.31
CA LEU A 24 5.46 -10.15 -1.73
C LEU A 24 4.82 -11.15 -0.78
N THR A 25 3.86 -10.72 0.05
CA THR A 25 3.10 -11.62 0.92
C THR A 25 2.26 -12.60 0.10
N THR A 26 1.57 -12.13 -0.95
CA THR A 26 0.79 -13.02 -1.82
C THR A 26 1.68 -14.05 -2.50
N GLN A 27 2.82 -13.65 -3.05
CA GLN A 27 3.79 -14.59 -3.65
C GLN A 27 4.30 -15.62 -2.63
N LYS A 28 4.64 -15.19 -1.41
CA LYS A 28 5.06 -16.09 -0.33
C LYS A 28 3.93 -17.02 0.14
N ALA A 29 2.67 -16.60 0.03
CA ALA A 29 1.52 -17.40 0.43
C ALA A 29 1.19 -18.51 -0.58
N LEU A 30 1.47 -18.30 -1.89
CA LEU A 30 1.20 -19.29 -2.94
C LEU A 30 1.97 -20.60 -2.76
N GLY A 31 3.15 -20.57 -2.12
CA GLY A 31 3.98 -21.76 -1.86
C GLY A 31 3.81 -22.37 -0.47
N LYS A 32 2.77 -22.01 0.30
CA LYS A 32 2.55 -22.47 1.67
C LYS A 32 1.26 -23.27 1.81
N ASP A 33 1.22 -24.14 2.82
CA ASP A 33 0.01 -24.83 3.25
C ASP A 33 -1.12 -23.83 3.53
N ARG A 34 -2.37 -24.23 3.28
CA ARG A 34 -3.55 -23.35 3.39
C ARG A 34 -3.62 -22.60 4.73
N GLU A 35 -3.38 -23.28 5.85
CA GLU A 35 -3.42 -22.66 7.17
C GLU A 35 -2.31 -21.61 7.35
N ARG A 36 -1.09 -21.94 6.92
CA ARG A 36 0.07 -21.04 6.96
C ARG A 36 -0.10 -19.85 6.01
N ALA A 37 -0.71 -20.05 4.85
CA ALA A 37 -1.03 -19.00 3.90
C ALA A 37 -2.06 -18.01 4.49
N ILE A 38 -3.13 -18.53 5.12
CA ILE A 38 -4.14 -17.70 5.79
C ILE A 38 -3.52 -16.90 6.94
N ALA A 39 -2.73 -17.55 7.80
CA ALA A 39 -2.05 -16.89 8.91
C ALA A 39 -1.12 -15.76 8.42
N LEU A 40 -0.32 -16.03 7.37
CA LEU A 40 0.57 -15.05 6.78
C LEU A 40 -0.18 -13.85 6.19
N ILE A 41 -1.27 -14.09 5.47
CA ILE A 41 -2.10 -13.02 4.88
C ILE A 41 -2.74 -12.17 5.98
N ARG A 42 -3.29 -12.78 7.03
CA ARG A 42 -3.89 -12.05 8.17
C ARG A 42 -2.85 -11.19 8.88
N LEU A 43 -1.69 -11.76 9.19
CA LEU A 43 -0.60 -11.04 9.85
C LEU A 43 -0.10 -9.87 8.99
N SER A 44 0.09 -10.10 7.69
CA SER A 44 0.50 -9.05 6.76
C SER A 44 -0.58 -7.97 6.61
N ALA A 45 -1.86 -8.31 6.60
CA ALA A 45 -2.95 -7.34 6.56
C ALA A 45 -2.95 -6.45 7.82
N ALA A 46 -2.81 -7.05 9.00
CA ALA A 46 -2.72 -6.32 10.26
C ALA A 46 -1.48 -5.40 10.30
N ALA A 47 -0.30 -5.93 9.93
CA ALA A 47 0.94 -5.15 9.91
C ALA A 47 0.87 -3.98 8.92
N ARG A 48 0.31 -4.19 7.72
CA ARG A 48 0.12 -3.12 6.73
C ARG A 48 -0.87 -2.07 7.20
N LEU A 49 -1.96 -2.48 7.85
CA LEU A 49 -2.94 -1.55 8.42
C LEU A 49 -2.31 -0.68 9.50
N LEU A 50 -1.60 -1.30 10.45
CA LEU A 50 -0.88 -0.58 11.50
C LEU A 50 0.20 0.34 10.94
N GLY A 51 1.01 -0.15 9.98
CA GLY A 51 2.05 0.65 9.35
C GLY A 51 1.50 1.86 8.59
N ALA A 52 0.41 1.68 7.83
CA ALA A 52 -0.25 2.78 7.14
C ALA A 52 -0.85 3.79 8.13
N PHE A 53 -1.47 3.31 9.22
CA PHE A 53 -2.01 4.19 10.26
C PHE A 53 -0.90 5.03 10.93
N ILE A 54 0.19 4.39 11.36
CA ILE A 54 1.32 5.09 11.99
C ILE A 54 1.93 6.12 11.03
N ALA A 55 2.11 5.76 9.75
CA ALA A 55 2.66 6.67 8.76
C ALA A 55 1.74 7.87 8.48
N LEU A 56 0.43 7.64 8.36
CA LEU A 56 -0.56 8.71 8.18
C LEU A 56 -0.62 9.63 9.40
N TYR A 57 -0.62 9.05 10.61
CA TYR A 57 -0.61 9.78 11.86
C TYR A 57 0.68 10.60 12.04
N ALA A 58 1.85 10.03 11.75
CA ALA A 58 3.10 10.78 11.76
C ALA A 58 3.07 11.93 10.74
N GLY A 59 2.53 11.69 9.54
CA GLY A 59 2.42 12.73 8.52
C GLY A 59 1.50 13.89 8.91
N VAL A 60 0.39 13.66 9.62
CA VAL A 60 -0.46 14.76 10.10
C VAL A 60 0.25 15.60 11.16
N MET A 61 1.01 14.95 12.04
CA MET A 61 1.77 15.61 13.10
C MET A 61 2.95 16.43 12.56
N ILE A 62 3.63 15.94 11.52
CA ILE A 62 4.84 16.56 10.96
C ILE A 62 4.51 17.62 9.91
N LEU A 63 3.57 17.33 9.00
CA LEU A 63 3.34 18.16 7.81
C LEU A 63 2.19 19.17 7.98
N GLY A 64 1.33 18.99 8.99
CA GLY A 64 0.10 19.76 9.16
C GLY A 64 -1.02 19.33 8.20
N GLY A 65 -2.18 19.99 8.27
CA GLY A 65 -3.42 19.52 7.64
C GLY A 65 -3.41 19.42 6.11
N THR A 66 -3.10 20.52 5.40
CA THR A 66 -3.17 20.55 3.93
C THR A 66 -2.15 19.62 3.25
N PRO A 67 -0.87 19.61 3.65
CA PRO A 67 0.11 18.66 3.09
C PRO A 67 -0.21 17.20 3.43
N PHE A 68 -0.76 16.93 4.61
CA PHE A 68 -1.25 15.60 4.99
C PHE A 68 -2.39 15.13 4.07
N MET A 69 -3.36 15.99 3.75
CA MET A 69 -4.44 15.63 2.83
C MET A 69 -3.90 15.21 1.47
N LEU A 70 -2.89 15.91 0.94
CA LEU A 70 -2.21 15.51 -0.29
C LEU A 70 -1.49 14.15 -0.14
N MET A 71 -0.84 13.91 0.99
CA MET A 71 -0.20 12.62 1.30
C MET A 71 -1.22 11.48 1.31
N ALA A 72 -2.37 11.66 1.96
CA ALA A 72 -3.43 10.66 2.04
C ALA A 72 -4.04 10.37 0.66
N VAL A 73 -4.33 11.41 -0.13
CA VAL A 73 -4.85 11.27 -1.50
C VAL A 73 -3.84 10.54 -2.38
N ALA A 74 -2.57 10.95 -2.33
CA ALA A 74 -1.51 10.32 -3.11
C ALA A 74 -1.30 8.84 -2.74
N PHE A 75 -1.39 8.50 -1.44
CA PHE A 75 -1.36 7.12 -0.96
C PHE A 75 -2.50 6.27 -1.54
N ILE A 76 -3.75 6.75 -1.43
CA ILE A 76 -4.93 6.04 -1.91
C ILE A 76 -4.89 5.88 -3.45
N ALA A 77 -4.55 6.94 -4.17
CA ALA A 77 -4.48 6.94 -5.63
C ALA A 77 -3.44 5.93 -6.13
N THR A 78 -2.23 6.00 -5.57
CA THR A 78 -1.13 5.09 -5.93
C THR A 78 -1.52 3.64 -5.71
N ARG A 79 -2.06 3.32 -4.53
CA ARG A 79 -2.49 1.96 -4.18
C ARG A 79 -3.61 1.46 -5.10
N SER A 80 -4.61 2.30 -5.38
CA SER A 80 -5.73 1.95 -6.25
C SER A 80 -5.29 1.68 -7.69
N ILE A 81 -4.44 2.55 -8.25
CA ILE A 81 -3.87 2.37 -9.59
C ILE A 81 -3.10 1.06 -9.68
N MET A 82 -2.22 0.77 -8.71
CA MET A 82 -1.41 -0.45 -8.72
C MET A 82 -2.26 -1.72 -8.60
N LEU A 83 -3.32 -1.70 -7.78
CA LEU A 83 -4.27 -2.80 -7.68
C LEU A 83 -5.00 -3.02 -9.01
N ILE A 84 -5.48 -1.95 -9.66
CA ILE A 84 -6.16 -2.04 -10.96
C ILE A 84 -5.23 -2.58 -12.03
N VAL A 85 -3.99 -2.05 -12.12
CA VAL A 85 -2.99 -2.51 -13.08
C VAL A 85 -2.66 -3.98 -12.87
N SER A 86 -2.50 -4.40 -11.62
CA SER A 86 -2.16 -5.79 -11.28
C SER A 86 -3.32 -6.74 -11.55
N ALA A 87 -4.56 -6.34 -11.26
CA ALA A 87 -5.75 -7.10 -11.60
C ALA A 87 -5.91 -7.25 -13.12
N LYS A 88 -5.69 -6.17 -13.89
CA LYS A 88 -5.68 -6.23 -15.36
C LYS A 88 -4.60 -7.16 -15.90
N LYS A 89 -3.39 -7.13 -15.32
CA LYS A 89 -2.29 -8.01 -15.71
C LYS A 89 -2.59 -9.48 -15.43
N ALA A 90 -3.16 -9.80 -14.26
CA ALA A 90 -3.57 -11.15 -13.90
C ALA A 90 -4.64 -11.70 -14.87
N ARG A 91 -5.65 -10.90 -15.22
CA ARG A 91 -6.69 -11.30 -16.20
C ARG A 91 -6.11 -11.61 -17.59
N ARG A 92 -5.16 -10.79 -18.07
CA ARG A 92 -4.51 -11.01 -19.39
C ARG A 92 -3.60 -12.23 -19.41
N GLY A 93 -2.96 -12.57 -18.28
CA GLY A 93 -2.12 -13.76 -18.16
C GLY A 93 -2.94 -15.06 -18.07
N SER A 94 -4.21 -15.00 -17.66
CA SER A 94 -5.09 -16.16 -17.55
C SER A 94 -5.76 -16.58 -18.89
N MET A 95 -5.63 -15.77 -19.94
CA MET A 95 -6.22 -16.02 -21.28
C MET A 95 -5.20 -16.54 -22.30
N ARG A 96 -3.96 -16.81 -21.87
CA ARG A 96 -2.90 -17.46 -22.66
C ARG A 96 -2.62 -18.82 -22.08
#